data_AF-A0A209BTB0-F1
#
_entry.id   AF-A0A209BTB0-F1
#
_cell.length_a   1.000
_cell.length_b   1.000
_cell.length_c   1.000
_cell.angle_alpha   90.00
_cell.angle_beta   90.00
_cell.angle_gamma   90.00
#
_symmetry.space_group_name_H-M   'P 1'
#
loop_
_entity.id
_entity.type
_entity.pdbx_description
1 polymer ?
#
loop_
_entity_poly.entity_id
_entity_poly.type
_entity_poly.pdbx_seq_one_letter_code
_entity_poly.pdbx_strand_id
1 'polypeptide(L)'
;MAGPAIQAGAIHGDVSITMTGPLPVAEDTDEALAEELRRSSQIWRARFSSVDLVNLPRVAMLTQGNAVAAAARRAGLDSTRPFGGQGMAPGEFVRIVRPLFETWDAEAVTLCERTAEKVHRGLLVSFESAMRCSNPPEVPLKGPTGVLAKDPHLIFSIGARKVVITFDPRWLTTATSNTTLHEAAREPLVFSGIGTVASLSEEGHIRVSALVFGQPETLVQAQFNYLRKSVLPEPPGLTLADFRNELSGSELSQLYGDQSQGRGAVSRKSVALLFDEDEVLPGQIDRDVLTQVSRVVPEYRRDLGMAVASLLFDGNGVAAADLAAHFLAREPALWKSLTVPSLTTLIRSCNLAVATVSGLSEEQAADLHEAMREAVSSYLGYVEVDRNLPLHERLLSKHDEYHVVGAELRLVYSAARRALDEANGEDLEAPLDEWRQRGLFRCVEWEEDLEQSAAERKEASMIMEAWMNAQSE
;
A
#
# COMPACT_ATOMS: atom_id res chain seq x y z
N MET A 1 -33.94 30.92 46.99
CA MET A 1 -34.57 31.27 45.70
C MET A 1 -33.74 32.34 45.02
N ALA A 2 -33.63 32.20 43.70
CA ALA A 2 -32.85 32.89 42.66
C ALA A 2 -32.33 34.33 42.85
N GLY A 3 -31.08 34.52 42.37
CA GLY A 3 -30.60 35.64 41.54
C GLY A 3 -30.31 36.99 42.22
N PRO A 4 -29.33 37.79 41.74
CA PRO A 4 -29.21 38.15 40.31
C PRO A 4 -27.78 38.21 39.74
N ALA A 5 -27.74 38.38 38.41
CA ALA A 5 -26.57 38.56 37.57
C ALA A 5 -26.16 40.04 37.41
N ILE A 6 -24.84 40.25 37.48
CA ILE A 6 -23.94 41.17 36.76
C ILE A 6 -24.47 42.51 36.22
N GLN A 7 -23.79 43.58 36.61
CA GLN A 7 -23.51 44.70 35.70
C GLN A 7 -22.07 45.20 35.93
N ALA A 8 -21.30 45.27 34.85
CA ALA A 8 -19.88 45.63 34.81
C ALA A 8 -19.67 47.09 34.36
N GLY A 9 -18.54 47.68 34.76
CA GLY A 9 -18.00 48.95 34.27
C GLY A 9 -17.70 49.93 35.41
N ALA A 10 -16.55 50.57 35.54
CA ALA A 10 -15.29 50.54 34.81
C ALA A 10 -14.23 51.06 35.81
N ILE A 11 -13.02 50.50 35.81
CA ILE A 11 -11.87 51.12 36.48
C ILE A 11 -10.68 51.04 35.52
N HIS A 12 -10.25 52.22 35.09
CA HIS A 12 -8.97 52.47 34.45
C HIS A 12 -7.83 52.14 35.42
N GLY A 13 -6.89 51.32 34.95
CA GLY A 13 -5.61 51.10 35.62
C GLY A 13 -4.67 50.39 34.66
N ASP A 14 -3.74 51.14 34.08
CA ASP A 14 -2.59 50.60 33.37
C ASP A 14 -1.82 49.68 34.31
N VAL A 15 -1.94 48.37 34.09
CA VAL A 15 -1.02 47.38 34.63
C VAL A 15 -0.31 46.75 33.45
N SER A 16 0.91 47.21 33.22
CA SER A 16 1.88 46.51 32.37
C SER A 16 2.18 45.15 33.01
N ILE A 17 1.52 44.11 32.49
CA ILE A 17 1.91 42.72 32.78
C ILE A 17 2.92 42.34 31.70
N THR A 18 4.20 42.42 32.06
CA THR A 18 5.28 41.78 31.30
C THR A 18 5.07 40.26 31.38
N MET A 19 4.36 39.70 30.40
CA MET A 19 4.44 38.27 30.14
C MET A 19 5.80 37.99 29.50
N THR A 20 6.79 37.64 30.30
CA THR A 20 7.90 36.82 29.83
C THR A 20 7.32 35.46 29.45
N GLY A 21 6.86 35.35 28.21
CA GLY A 21 6.53 34.07 27.61
C GLY A 21 7.78 33.18 27.57
N PRO A 22 7.65 31.86 27.74
CA PRO A 22 8.75 30.95 27.47
C PRO A 22 9.14 31.07 25.99
N LEU A 23 10.45 31.07 25.74
CA LEU A 23 11.06 31.06 24.41
C LEU A 23 10.51 29.90 23.57
N PRO A 24 10.27 30.11 22.25
CA PRO A 24 9.87 29.05 21.33
C PRO A 24 11.12 28.22 20.98
N VAL A 25 11.31 27.09 21.66
CA VAL A 25 12.40 26.14 21.34
C VAL A 25 11.85 24.71 21.16
N ALA A 26 10.53 24.50 21.32
CA ALA A 26 9.91 23.17 21.27
C ALA A 26 9.25 22.81 19.92
N GLU A 27 9.02 23.78 19.03
CA GLU A 27 8.29 23.54 17.78
C GLU A 27 9.12 22.73 16.74
N ASP A 28 10.43 23.01 16.62
CA ASP A 28 11.30 22.31 15.66
C ASP A 28 11.49 20.81 15.98
N THR A 29 11.45 20.43 17.27
CA THR A 29 11.57 19.02 17.69
C THR A 29 10.30 18.22 17.47
N ASP A 30 9.14 18.86 17.66
CA ASP A 30 7.83 18.22 17.48
C ASP A 30 7.50 18.02 16.01
N GLU A 31 7.90 18.97 15.15
CA GLU A 31 7.74 18.85 13.69
C GLU A 31 8.67 17.77 13.10
N ALA A 32 9.93 17.73 13.53
CA ALA A 32 10.86 16.68 13.11
C ALA A 32 10.39 15.27 13.56
N LEU A 33 9.86 15.16 14.77
CA LEU A 33 9.27 13.92 15.29
C LEU A 33 8.01 13.52 14.51
N ALA A 34 7.12 14.48 14.25
CA ALA A 34 5.90 14.23 13.47
C ALA A 34 6.24 13.77 12.06
N GLU A 35 7.24 14.39 11.44
CA GLU A 35 7.73 14.03 10.12
C GLU A 35 8.38 12.64 10.10
N GLU A 36 9.15 12.29 11.13
CA GLU A 36 9.71 10.95 11.25
C GLU A 36 8.62 9.88 11.49
N LEU A 37 7.59 10.19 12.27
CA LEU A 37 6.43 9.31 12.45
C LEU A 37 5.61 9.17 11.17
N ARG A 38 5.46 10.25 10.38
CA ARG A 38 4.85 10.18 9.04
C ARG A 38 5.66 9.28 8.11
N ARG A 39 6.98 9.45 8.05
CA ARG A 39 7.87 8.57 7.27
C ARG A 39 7.85 7.11 7.74
N SER A 40 7.58 6.90 9.03
CA SER A 40 7.46 5.56 9.61
C SER A 40 6.03 4.99 9.53
N SER A 41 5.05 5.82 9.17
CA SER A 41 3.68 5.40 8.92
C SER A 41 3.66 4.65 7.61
N GLN A 42 3.12 3.44 7.65
CA GLN A 42 2.99 2.60 6.47
C GLN A 42 1.54 2.17 6.34
N ILE A 43 1.13 1.94 5.11
CA ILE A 43 -0.12 1.25 4.81
C ILE A 43 -0.04 -0.16 5.41
N TRP A 44 -0.90 -0.45 6.39
CA TRP A 44 -0.92 -1.74 7.08
C TRP A 44 -1.75 -2.77 6.30
N ARG A 45 -1.10 -3.76 5.70
CA ARG A 45 -1.75 -4.89 5.04
C ARG A 45 -1.28 -6.20 5.63
N ALA A 46 -2.21 -7.07 6.04
CA ALA A 46 -1.89 -8.33 6.70
C ALA A 46 -2.57 -9.53 6.05
N ARG A 47 -1.78 -10.56 5.71
CA ARG A 47 -2.31 -11.88 5.38
C ARG A 47 -2.30 -12.76 6.61
N PHE A 48 -3.49 -13.17 7.03
CA PHE A 48 -3.68 -14.00 8.22
C PHE A 48 -3.90 -15.47 7.84
N SER A 49 -3.23 -16.39 8.53
CA SER A 49 -3.62 -17.80 8.57
C SER A 49 -4.85 -17.99 9.46
N SER A 50 -4.87 -17.31 10.61
CA SER A 50 -6.04 -17.12 11.47
C SER A 50 -6.20 -15.65 11.84
N VAL A 51 -7.44 -15.15 11.82
CA VAL A 51 -7.79 -13.87 12.44
C VAL A 51 -8.34 -14.19 13.81
N ASP A 52 -7.66 -13.80 14.88
CA ASP A 52 -8.01 -14.19 16.25
C ASP A 52 -8.88 -13.16 16.97
N LEU A 53 -8.68 -11.87 16.69
CA LEU A 53 -9.45 -10.77 17.27
C LEU A 53 -9.88 -9.79 16.18
N VAL A 54 -11.15 -9.37 16.22
CA VAL A 54 -11.61 -8.15 15.54
C VAL A 54 -12.54 -7.37 16.48
N ASN A 55 -12.04 -6.26 17.02
CA ASN A 55 -12.83 -5.35 17.85
C ASN A 55 -13.69 -4.43 16.96
N LEU A 56 -14.81 -4.97 16.47
CA LEU A 56 -15.67 -4.30 15.50
C LEU A 56 -16.04 -2.85 15.85
N PRO A 57 -16.50 -2.52 17.08
CA PRO A 57 -16.88 -1.16 17.42
C PRO A 57 -15.72 -0.18 17.26
N ARG A 58 -14.50 -0.60 17.57
CA ARG A 58 -13.32 0.26 17.45
C ARG A 58 -12.77 0.31 16.04
N VAL A 59 -12.83 -0.79 15.30
CA VAL A 59 -12.48 -0.79 13.86
C VAL A 59 -13.41 0.14 13.08
N ALA A 60 -14.70 0.18 13.42
CA ALA A 60 -15.67 1.09 12.81
C ALA A 60 -15.38 2.58 13.08
N MET A 61 -14.51 2.92 14.04
CA MET A 61 -14.09 4.30 14.30
C MET A 61 -12.90 4.74 13.43
N LEU A 62 -12.27 3.82 12.69
CA LEU A 62 -11.20 4.15 11.75
C LEU A 62 -11.78 4.74 10.46
N THR A 63 -11.02 5.64 9.82
CA THR A 63 -11.40 6.29 8.55
C THR A 63 -11.80 5.29 7.47
N GLN A 64 -11.09 4.17 7.38
CA GLN A 64 -11.37 3.08 6.44
C GLN A 64 -12.13 1.88 7.06
N GLY A 65 -12.72 2.05 8.25
CA GLY A 65 -13.45 0.98 8.96
C GLY A 65 -14.75 0.54 8.27
N ASN A 66 -15.24 1.30 7.28
CA ASN A 66 -16.49 1.07 6.58
C ASN A 66 -16.52 -0.27 5.83
N ALA A 67 -15.41 -0.68 5.22
CA ALA A 67 -15.31 -1.97 4.52
C ALA A 67 -15.49 -3.15 5.49
N VAL A 68 -14.85 -3.08 6.65
CA VAL A 68 -14.99 -4.09 7.72
C VAL A 68 -16.41 -4.09 8.28
N ALA A 69 -17.01 -2.92 8.50
CA ALA A 69 -18.39 -2.80 8.95
C ALA A 69 -19.39 -3.37 7.91
N ALA A 70 -19.14 -3.16 6.62
CA ALA A 70 -19.93 -3.74 5.55
C ALA A 70 -19.78 -5.27 5.50
N ALA A 71 -18.57 -5.80 5.69
CA ALA A 71 -18.33 -7.24 5.81
C ALA A 71 -19.11 -7.85 7.00
N ALA A 72 -19.11 -7.17 8.15
CA ALA A 72 -19.87 -7.61 9.33
C ALA A 72 -21.38 -7.68 9.05
N ARG A 73 -21.94 -6.65 8.39
CA ARG A 73 -23.36 -6.65 7.97
C ARG A 73 -23.68 -7.78 7.00
N ARG A 74 -22.81 -8.02 6.01
CA ARG A 74 -22.96 -9.12 5.03
C ARG A 74 -22.94 -10.50 5.68
N ALA A 75 -22.15 -10.67 6.74
CA ALA A 75 -22.10 -11.90 7.53
C ALA A 75 -23.29 -12.09 8.48
N GLY A 76 -24.18 -11.08 8.61
CA GLY A 76 -25.32 -11.10 9.51
C GLY A 76 -24.98 -10.84 10.98
N LEU A 77 -23.85 -10.17 11.25
CA LEU A 77 -23.47 -9.81 12.62
C LEU A 77 -24.24 -8.58 13.14
N ASP A 78 -24.69 -8.66 14.39
CA ASP A 78 -25.06 -7.50 15.17
C ASP A 78 -23.79 -6.84 15.72
N SER A 79 -23.34 -5.78 15.05
CA SER A 79 -22.16 -5.00 15.41
C SER A 79 -22.22 -4.35 16.80
N THR A 80 -23.40 -4.28 17.42
CA THR A 80 -23.58 -3.71 18.78
C THR A 80 -23.33 -4.74 19.89
N ARG A 81 -23.19 -6.02 19.54
CA ARG A 81 -22.98 -7.12 20.48
C ARG A 81 -21.65 -7.83 20.20
N PRO A 82 -20.98 -8.39 21.22
CA PRO A 82 -19.80 -9.22 21.00
C PRO A 82 -20.13 -10.50 20.22
N PHE A 83 -19.11 -11.20 19.70
CA PHE A 83 -19.31 -12.37 18.84
C PHE A 83 -19.97 -13.57 19.54
N GLY A 84 -19.80 -13.68 20.86
CA GLY A 84 -20.43 -14.73 21.66
C GLY A 84 -21.96 -14.71 21.55
N GLY A 85 -22.54 -15.85 21.16
CA GLY A 85 -24.00 -16.02 21.07
C GLY A 85 -24.63 -15.61 19.72
N GLN A 86 -23.83 -15.27 18.70
CA GLN A 86 -24.33 -14.89 17.37
C GLN A 86 -24.32 -16.04 16.33
N GLY A 87 -24.26 -17.31 16.80
CA GLY A 87 -24.31 -18.48 15.93
C GLY A 87 -23.10 -18.60 15.00
N MET A 88 -23.34 -18.82 13.70
CA MET A 88 -22.30 -18.98 12.67
C MET A 88 -21.77 -17.66 12.09
N ALA A 89 -22.43 -16.53 12.39
CA ALA A 89 -22.10 -15.23 11.81
C ALA A 89 -20.63 -14.79 12.04
N PRO A 90 -19.99 -15.03 13.21
CA PRO A 90 -18.57 -14.71 13.39
C PRO A 90 -17.63 -15.46 12.44
N GLY A 91 -17.92 -16.75 12.18
CA GLY A 91 -17.13 -17.56 11.25
C GLY A 91 -17.26 -17.08 9.80
N GLU A 92 -18.48 -16.75 9.39
CA GLU A 92 -18.74 -16.17 8.07
C GLU A 92 -18.11 -14.79 7.92
N PHE A 93 -18.13 -13.98 8.98
CA PHE A 93 -17.45 -12.69 9.02
C PHE A 93 -15.94 -12.84 8.82
N VAL A 94 -15.28 -13.75 9.54
CA VAL A 94 -13.84 -14.00 9.36
C VAL A 94 -13.54 -14.40 7.91
N ARG A 95 -14.38 -15.24 7.31
CA ARG A 95 -14.23 -15.67 5.91
C ARG A 95 -14.29 -14.49 4.93
N ILE A 96 -15.16 -13.52 5.18
CA ILE A 96 -15.34 -12.33 4.33
C ILE A 96 -14.27 -11.26 4.60
N VAL A 97 -13.88 -11.04 5.86
CA VAL A 97 -12.99 -9.94 6.25
C VAL A 97 -11.52 -10.27 6.04
N ARG A 98 -11.11 -11.54 6.11
CA ARG A 98 -9.71 -11.93 5.98
C ARG A 98 -9.04 -11.42 4.69
N PRO A 99 -9.65 -11.56 3.49
CA PRO A 99 -9.10 -10.96 2.27
C PRO A 99 -9.08 -9.43 2.31
N LEU A 100 -9.99 -8.78 3.03
CA LEU A 100 -10.00 -7.32 3.13
C LEU A 100 -8.79 -6.80 3.88
N PHE A 101 -8.26 -7.53 4.87
CA PHE A 101 -7.05 -7.13 5.58
C PHE A 101 -5.79 -7.13 4.71
N GLU A 102 -5.84 -7.79 3.55
CA GLU A 102 -4.74 -7.78 2.57
C GLU A 102 -4.74 -6.50 1.72
N THR A 103 -5.87 -5.80 1.62
CA THR A 103 -6.04 -4.56 0.85
C THR A 103 -6.53 -3.40 1.71
N TRP A 104 -6.43 -3.52 3.03
CA TRP A 104 -6.91 -2.48 3.92
C TRP A 104 -5.83 -1.41 4.09
N ASP A 105 -6.07 -0.22 3.57
CA ASP A 105 -5.05 0.84 3.56
C ASP A 105 -5.02 1.69 4.85
N ALA A 106 -4.99 1.02 6.00
CA ALA A 106 -4.90 1.69 7.28
C ALA A 106 -3.46 2.18 7.53
N GLU A 107 -3.26 3.50 7.51
CA GLU A 107 -1.98 4.10 7.88
C GLU A 107 -1.66 3.88 9.36
N ALA A 108 -0.62 3.09 9.64
CA ALA A 108 -0.19 2.79 11.00
C ALA A 108 1.34 2.85 11.12
N VAL A 109 1.83 3.34 12.26
CA VAL A 109 3.26 3.36 12.55
C VAL A 109 3.72 1.96 12.96
N THR A 110 4.67 1.39 12.21
CA THR A 110 5.23 0.07 12.51
C THR A 110 6.02 0.12 13.82
N LEU A 111 5.64 -0.67 14.82
CA LEU A 111 6.39 -0.80 16.07
C LEU A 111 7.66 -1.62 15.86
N CYS A 112 8.80 -0.93 15.84
CA CYS A 112 10.14 -1.50 15.76
C CYS A 112 11.11 -0.70 16.62
N GLU A 113 12.38 -1.09 16.69
CA GLU A 113 13.37 -0.42 17.55
C GLU A 113 13.53 1.07 17.24
N ARG A 114 13.35 1.47 15.97
CA ARG A 114 13.47 2.87 15.52
C ARG A 114 12.31 3.77 15.96
N THR A 115 11.11 3.20 16.09
CA THR A 115 9.86 3.92 16.32
C THR A 115 9.33 3.78 17.74
N ALA A 116 9.73 2.72 18.46
CA ALA A 116 9.22 2.41 19.80
C ALA A 116 9.44 3.53 20.82
N GLU A 117 10.44 4.39 20.63
CA GLU A 117 10.69 5.55 21.49
C GLU A 117 9.83 6.76 21.17
N LYS A 118 9.30 6.82 19.95
CA LYS A 118 8.63 7.97 19.35
C LYS A 118 7.12 7.89 19.40
N VAL A 119 6.57 6.71 19.69
CA VAL A 119 5.12 6.52 19.78
C VAL A 119 4.54 7.28 20.97
N HIS A 120 3.33 7.82 20.79
CA HIS A 120 2.57 8.52 21.84
C HIS A 120 1.15 7.98 21.94
N ARG A 121 0.45 8.32 23.04
CA ARG A 121 -0.94 7.90 23.26
C ARG A 121 -1.83 8.34 22.09
N GLY A 122 -2.75 7.46 21.69
CA GLY A 122 -3.69 7.68 20.59
C GLY A 122 -3.16 7.30 19.21
N LEU A 123 -1.85 7.13 19.05
CA LEU A 123 -1.25 6.76 17.78
C LEU A 123 -1.71 5.35 17.34
N LEU A 124 -2.05 5.20 16.06
CA LEU A 124 -2.31 3.90 15.45
C LEU A 124 -0.98 3.23 15.11
N VAL A 125 -0.83 2.00 15.56
CA VAL A 125 0.41 1.24 15.43
C VAL A 125 0.15 -0.15 14.88
N SER A 126 1.05 -0.63 14.03
CA SER A 126 1.10 -2.02 13.59
C SER A 126 2.18 -2.77 14.35
N PHE A 127 2.01 -4.07 14.51
CA PHE A 127 2.96 -4.95 15.19
C PHE A 127 3.00 -6.32 14.52
N GLU A 128 4.18 -6.92 14.46
CA GLU A 128 4.39 -8.31 14.09
C GLU A 128 5.57 -8.85 14.90
N SER A 129 5.34 -9.80 15.81
CA SER A 129 6.39 -10.38 16.64
C SER A 129 5.97 -11.72 17.22
N ALA A 130 6.94 -12.52 17.63
CA ALA A 130 6.70 -13.61 18.56
C ALA A 130 6.24 -13.04 19.91
N MET A 131 5.05 -13.44 20.38
CA MET A 131 4.43 -12.95 21.60
C MET A 131 4.02 -14.10 22.51
N ARG A 132 4.12 -13.89 23.81
CA ARG A 132 3.51 -14.78 24.81
C ARG A 132 2.17 -14.22 25.26
N CYS A 133 1.19 -15.09 25.42
CA CYS A 133 -0.09 -14.73 26.04
C CYS A 133 0.02 -14.86 27.57
N SER A 134 -0.26 -13.78 28.28
CA SER A 134 -0.44 -13.78 29.73
C SER A 134 -1.94 -13.79 30.05
N ASN A 135 -2.32 -14.58 31.06
CA ASN A 135 -3.71 -14.77 31.48
C ASN A 135 -4.64 -15.16 30.32
N PRO A 136 -4.38 -16.26 29.60
CA PRO A 136 -5.18 -16.63 28.43
C PRO A 136 -6.67 -16.73 28.79
N PRO A 137 -7.57 -16.31 27.88
CA PRO A 137 -8.98 -16.13 28.19
C PRO A 137 -9.67 -17.44 28.55
N GLU A 138 -10.43 -17.43 29.65
CA GLU A 138 -11.21 -18.59 30.09
C GLU A 138 -12.62 -18.57 29.47
N VAL A 139 -13.21 -19.76 29.31
CA VAL A 139 -14.61 -19.92 28.88
C VAL A 139 -15.52 -19.98 30.11
N PRO A 140 -16.63 -19.22 30.18
CA PRO A 140 -17.13 -18.30 29.16
C PRO A 140 -16.31 -17.01 29.08
N LEU A 141 -16.17 -16.47 27.86
CA LEU A 141 -15.41 -15.25 27.59
C LEU A 141 -16.01 -14.07 28.36
N LYS A 142 -15.19 -13.44 29.21
CA LYS A 142 -15.55 -12.28 30.03
C LYS A 142 -14.90 -11.02 29.46
N GLY A 143 -15.57 -9.88 29.67
CA GLY A 143 -14.97 -8.58 29.36
C GLY A 143 -13.78 -8.28 30.28
N PRO A 144 -12.87 -7.38 29.86
CA PRO A 144 -11.71 -7.01 30.64
C PRO A 144 -12.13 -6.32 31.95
N THR A 145 -11.42 -6.62 33.04
CA THR A 145 -11.64 -6.04 34.36
C THR A 145 -10.99 -4.66 34.53
N GLY A 146 -10.05 -4.31 33.63
CA GLY A 146 -9.21 -3.12 33.71
C GLY A 146 -7.90 -3.35 34.47
N VAL A 147 -7.76 -4.50 35.15
CA VAL A 147 -6.56 -4.87 35.91
C VAL A 147 -5.70 -5.79 35.05
N LEU A 148 -4.58 -5.27 34.55
CA LEU A 148 -3.69 -6.00 33.62
C LEU A 148 -3.25 -7.37 34.14
N ALA A 149 -2.97 -7.48 35.44
CA ALA A 149 -2.57 -8.74 36.06
C ALA A 149 -3.65 -9.84 36.03
N LYS A 150 -4.91 -9.49 35.77
CA LYS A 150 -6.05 -10.42 35.66
C LYS A 150 -6.59 -10.53 34.25
N ASP A 151 -6.32 -9.55 33.40
CA ASP A 151 -6.84 -9.48 32.05
C ASP A 151 -5.90 -10.20 31.06
N PRO A 152 -6.45 -10.84 30.02
CA PRO A 152 -5.67 -11.42 28.94
C PRO A 152 -4.93 -10.35 28.14
N HIS A 153 -3.67 -10.63 27.84
CA HIS A 153 -2.84 -9.75 27.02
C HIS A 153 -1.69 -10.51 26.36
N LEU A 154 -1.22 -10.01 25.22
CA LEU A 154 0.01 -10.48 24.58
C LEU A 154 1.18 -9.59 25.01
N ILE A 155 2.36 -10.19 25.12
CA ILE A 155 3.58 -9.49 25.50
C ILE A 155 4.70 -9.87 24.55
N PHE A 156 5.47 -8.86 24.13
CA PHE A 156 6.77 -9.02 23.50
C PHE A 156 7.68 -7.84 23.85
N SER A 157 8.93 -7.87 23.41
CA SER A 157 9.90 -6.80 23.65
C SER A 157 10.43 -6.26 22.33
N ILE A 158 10.72 -4.97 22.30
CA ILE A 158 11.40 -4.26 21.21
C ILE A 158 12.58 -3.52 21.83
N GLY A 159 13.80 -3.96 21.56
CA GLY A 159 14.98 -3.48 22.27
C GLY A 159 14.79 -3.57 23.79
N ALA A 160 14.92 -2.43 24.48
CA ALA A 160 14.73 -2.33 25.93
C ALA A 160 13.26 -2.19 26.37
N ARG A 161 12.31 -1.95 25.45
CA ARG A 161 10.91 -1.68 25.78
C ARG A 161 10.07 -2.94 25.76
N LYS A 162 9.17 -3.05 26.73
CA LYS A 162 8.15 -4.10 26.78
C LYS A 162 6.86 -3.59 26.15
N VAL A 163 6.33 -4.31 25.18
CA VAL A 163 5.05 -4.02 24.54
C VAL A 163 3.98 -4.95 25.09
N VAL A 164 2.86 -4.38 25.50
CA VAL A 164 1.72 -5.10 26.08
C VAL A 164 0.48 -4.84 25.23
N ILE A 165 0.05 -5.86 24.49
CA ILE A 165 -1.14 -5.80 23.65
C ILE A 165 -2.35 -6.28 24.47
N THR A 166 -3.25 -5.35 24.77
CA THR A 166 -4.49 -5.61 25.51
C THR A 166 -5.68 -5.72 24.56
N PHE A 167 -6.61 -6.62 24.87
CA PHE A 167 -7.79 -6.86 24.04
C PHE A 167 -9.00 -7.26 24.91
N ASP A 168 -10.20 -7.11 24.36
CA ASP A 168 -11.43 -7.58 25.00
C ASP A 168 -11.77 -8.99 24.46
N PRO A 169 -11.71 -10.04 25.29
CA PRO A 169 -11.91 -11.42 24.87
C PRO A 169 -13.25 -11.70 24.20
N ARG A 170 -14.27 -10.87 24.45
CA ARG A 170 -15.61 -11.07 23.87
C ARG A 170 -15.63 -10.83 22.35
N TRP A 171 -14.58 -10.20 21.81
CA TRP A 171 -14.37 -9.95 20.39
C TRP A 171 -13.41 -10.94 19.71
N LEU A 172 -13.12 -12.06 20.38
CA LEU A 172 -12.40 -13.17 19.78
C LEU A 172 -13.28 -13.90 18.77
N THR A 173 -12.74 -14.18 17.59
CA THR A 173 -13.50 -14.55 16.41
C THR A 173 -13.95 -16.01 16.37
N THR A 174 -13.25 -16.93 17.04
CA THR A 174 -13.58 -18.38 17.05
C THR A 174 -13.07 -19.08 18.31
N ALA A 175 -13.31 -20.40 18.43
CA ALA A 175 -12.70 -21.22 19.47
C ALA A 175 -11.20 -21.47 19.22
N THR A 176 -10.72 -21.37 17.97
CA THR A 176 -9.30 -21.58 17.66
C THR A 176 -8.44 -20.41 18.14
N SER A 177 -9.01 -19.20 18.27
CA SER A 177 -8.28 -18.10 18.92
C SER A 177 -8.08 -18.36 20.42
N ASN A 178 -8.97 -19.10 21.08
CA ASN A 178 -8.72 -19.56 22.44
C ASN A 178 -7.56 -20.57 22.44
N THR A 179 -7.53 -21.50 21.50
CA THR A 179 -6.43 -22.48 21.43
C THR A 179 -5.08 -21.83 21.09
N THR A 180 -5.03 -20.90 20.13
CA THR A 180 -3.79 -20.18 19.77
C THR A 180 -3.30 -19.31 20.93
N LEU A 181 -4.18 -18.63 21.67
CA LEU A 181 -3.80 -17.86 22.85
C LEU A 181 -3.35 -18.75 24.02
N HIS A 182 -3.98 -19.92 24.22
CA HIS A 182 -3.53 -20.90 25.22
C HIS A 182 -2.19 -21.54 24.86
N GLU A 183 -1.92 -21.78 23.57
CA GLU A 183 -0.62 -22.22 23.07
C GLU A 183 0.43 -21.12 23.27
N ALA A 184 0.09 -19.88 22.93
CA ALA A 184 0.92 -18.69 23.13
C ALA A 184 1.31 -18.46 24.61
N ALA A 185 0.50 -18.97 25.56
CA ALA A 185 0.82 -18.93 26.98
C ALA A 185 1.95 -19.91 27.36
N ARG A 186 2.11 -21.01 26.61
CA ARG A 186 3.15 -22.02 26.82
C ARG A 186 4.43 -21.64 26.07
N GLU A 187 4.30 -21.30 24.80
CA GLU A 187 5.40 -20.99 23.88
C GLU A 187 5.08 -19.70 23.09
N PRO A 188 6.05 -18.80 22.84
CA PRO A 188 5.79 -17.61 22.03
C PRO A 188 5.33 -17.99 20.62
N LEU A 189 4.23 -17.39 20.15
CA LEU A 189 3.75 -17.53 18.78
C LEU A 189 3.79 -16.20 18.06
N VAL A 190 4.00 -16.21 16.74
CA VAL A 190 4.00 -14.98 15.95
C VAL A 190 2.56 -14.48 15.79
N PHE A 191 2.32 -13.25 16.22
CA PHE A 191 1.09 -12.53 15.96
C PHE A 191 1.38 -11.25 15.19
N SER A 192 0.47 -10.91 14.28
CA SER A 192 0.48 -9.68 13.51
C SER A 192 -0.83 -8.93 13.73
N GLY A 193 -0.83 -7.60 13.67
CA GLY A 193 -2.03 -6.82 13.95
C GLY A 193 -1.84 -5.31 13.98
N ILE A 194 -2.95 -4.62 14.26
CA ILE A 194 -3.01 -3.18 14.51
C ILE A 194 -3.71 -2.85 15.82
N GLY A 195 -3.29 -1.76 16.44
CA GLY A 195 -3.85 -1.27 17.68
C GLY A 195 -3.58 0.20 17.91
N THR A 196 -4.24 0.77 18.91
CA THR A 196 -3.99 2.16 19.34
C THR A 196 -3.13 2.16 20.59
N VAL A 197 -2.15 3.06 20.67
CA VAL A 197 -1.35 3.24 21.88
C VAL A 197 -2.23 3.79 22.99
N ALA A 198 -2.52 2.97 24.00
CA ALA A 198 -3.41 3.33 25.10
C ALA A 198 -2.69 4.14 26.17
N SER A 199 -1.45 3.76 26.49
CA SER A 199 -0.62 4.43 27.50
C SER A 199 0.86 4.08 27.34
N LEU A 200 1.72 4.96 27.85
CA LEU A 200 3.15 4.73 28.02
C LEU A 200 3.47 4.76 29.52
N SER A 201 4.19 3.77 30.02
CA SER A 201 4.70 3.77 31.39
C SER A 201 5.96 4.62 31.48
N GLU A 202 6.21 5.20 32.65
CA GLU A 202 7.49 5.85 32.99
C GLU A 202 8.68 4.86 32.87
N GLU A 203 8.42 3.56 33.06
CA GLU A 203 9.39 2.47 32.88
C GLU A 203 9.61 2.08 31.40
N GLY A 204 9.03 2.81 30.44
CA GLY A 204 9.17 2.54 29.01
C GLY A 204 8.29 1.42 28.46
N HIS A 205 7.27 0.98 29.20
CA HIS A 205 6.28 0.01 28.71
C HIS A 205 5.27 0.67 27.76
N ILE A 206 5.06 0.06 26.60
CA ILE A 206 4.09 0.52 25.61
C ILE A 206 2.85 -0.37 25.73
N ARG A 207 1.71 0.22 26.14
CA ARG A 207 0.44 -0.49 26.16
C ARG A 207 -0.35 -0.17 24.90
N VAL A 208 -0.64 -1.18 24.12
CA VAL A 208 -1.46 -1.08 22.91
C VAL A 208 -2.82 -1.71 23.18
N SER A 209 -3.88 -1.07 22.70
CA SER A 209 -5.21 -1.65 22.68
C SER A 209 -5.50 -2.16 21.28
N ALA A 210 -5.55 -3.48 21.14
CA ALA A 210 -5.70 -4.11 19.84
C ALA A 210 -7.06 -3.81 19.21
N LEU A 211 -7.02 -3.58 17.90
CA LEU A 211 -8.18 -3.48 17.02
C LEU A 211 -8.38 -4.80 16.28
N VAL A 212 -7.30 -5.30 15.68
CA VAL A 212 -7.26 -6.57 14.94
C VAL A 212 -5.94 -7.25 15.26
N PHE A 213 -5.96 -8.56 15.50
CA PHE A 213 -4.75 -9.37 15.45
C PHE A 213 -5.06 -10.82 15.06
N GLY A 214 -4.03 -11.52 14.63
CA GLY A 214 -4.10 -12.93 14.29
C GLY A 214 -2.72 -13.52 14.02
N GLN A 215 -2.67 -14.79 13.68
CA GLN A 215 -1.44 -15.41 13.21
C GLN A 215 -1.21 -15.07 11.74
N PRO A 216 -0.08 -14.44 11.37
CA PRO A 216 0.21 -14.18 9.98
C PRO A 216 0.36 -15.49 9.20
N GLU A 217 0.07 -15.46 7.91
CA GLU A 217 0.40 -16.56 7.00
C GLU A 217 1.93 -16.64 6.85
N THR A 218 2.51 -17.82 7.04
CA THR A 218 3.95 -18.03 6.82
C THR A 218 4.28 -18.11 5.33
N LEU A 219 5.53 -17.82 4.94
CA LEU A 219 5.99 -17.90 3.54
C LEU A 219 5.71 -19.28 2.92
N VAL A 220 5.96 -20.34 3.70
CA VAL A 220 5.76 -21.72 3.28
C VAL A 220 4.27 -22.03 3.07
N GLN A 221 3.40 -21.54 3.96
CA GLN A 221 1.95 -21.69 3.80
C GLN A 221 1.45 -20.94 2.56
N ALA A 222 1.93 -19.71 2.34
CA ALA A 222 1.57 -18.91 1.18
C ALA A 222 2.00 -19.59 -0.14
N GLN A 223 3.24 -20.07 -0.22
CA GLN A 223 3.73 -20.81 -1.39
C GLN A 223 2.94 -22.11 -1.59
N PHE A 224 2.68 -22.87 -0.52
CA PHE A 224 1.88 -24.10 -0.62
C PHE A 224 0.45 -23.82 -1.09
N ASN A 225 -0.16 -22.74 -0.59
CA ASN A 225 -1.49 -22.29 -1.00
C ASN A 225 -1.52 -21.86 -2.47
N TYR A 226 -0.44 -21.25 -2.97
CA TYR A 226 -0.25 -20.96 -4.39
C TYR A 226 -0.15 -22.27 -5.19
N LEU A 227 0.78 -23.16 -4.85
CA LEU A 227 0.99 -24.43 -5.57
C LEU A 227 -0.28 -25.29 -5.65
N ARG A 228 -1.11 -25.28 -4.61
CA ARG A 228 -2.39 -26.01 -4.59
C ARG A 228 -3.45 -25.43 -5.53
N LYS A 229 -3.39 -24.13 -5.80
CA LYS A 229 -4.37 -23.39 -6.61
C LYS A 229 -3.87 -23.06 -8.02
N SER A 230 -2.57 -23.18 -8.25
CA SER A 230 -1.91 -22.92 -9.52
C SER A 230 -2.45 -23.86 -10.59
N VAL A 231 -2.83 -23.29 -11.74
CA VAL A 231 -3.23 -24.04 -12.93
C VAL A 231 -2.07 -24.11 -13.92
N LEU A 232 -1.22 -23.08 -13.92
CA LEU A 232 -0.01 -23.04 -14.73
C LEU A 232 1.19 -23.72 -14.04
N PRO A 233 2.19 -24.17 -14.81
CA PRO A 233 3.50 -24.53 -14.26
C PRO A 233 4.12 -23.35 -13.51
N GLU A 234 4.92 -23.66 -12.50
CA GLU A 234 5.64 -22.65 -11.73
C GLU A 234 6.63 -21.88 -12.64
N PRO A 235 6.60 -20.53 -12.63
CA PRO A 235 7.55 -19.75 -13.43
C PRO A 235 8.98 -19.91 -12.90
N PRO A 236 9.98 -19.90 -13.78
CA PRO A 236 11.38 -19.98 -13.36
C PRO A 236 11.77 -18.77 -12.51
N GLY A 237 12.52 -19.01 -11.45
CA GLY A 237 12.97 -17.96 -10.53
C GLY A 237 11.94 -17.54 -9.48
N LEU A 238 10.84 -18.29 -9.31
CA LEU A 238 9.95 -18.11 -8.17
C LEU A 238 10.64 -18.57 -6.88
N THR A 239 10.62 -17.73 -5.86
CA THR A 239 11.31 -17.95 -4.58
C THR A 239 10.38 -17.73 -3.40
N LEU A 240 10.77 -18.20 -2.21
CA LEU A 240 10.03 -17.92 -0.97
C LEU A 240 9.91 -16.42 -0.65
N ALA A 241 10.85 -15.60 -1.14
CA ALA A 241 10.80 -14.15 -0.94
C ALA A 241 9.59 -13.52 -1.65
N ASP A 242 9.14 -14.13 -2.75
CA ASP A 242 7.97 -13.68 -3.52
C ASP A 242 6.65 -13.86 -2.78
N PHE A 243 6.66 -14.57 -1.65
CA PHE A 243 5.49 -14.85 -0.82
C PHE A 243 5.52 -14.13 0.53
N ARG A 244 6.37 -13.10 0.69
CA ARG A 244 6.50 -12.30 1.93
C ARG A 244 5.26 -11.46 2.25
N ASN A 245 5.00 -11.23 3.52
CA ASN A 245 4.00 -10.25 3.96
C ASN A 245 4.62 -8.86 3.96
N GLU A 246 3.86 -7.86 3.49
CA GLU A 246 4.33 -6.47 3.36
C GLU A 246 4.67 -5.83 4.72
N LEU A 247 4.21 -6.41 5.84
CA LEU A 247 4.50 -5.95 7.20
C LEU A 247 5.94 -6.20 7.67
N SER A 248 6.72 -6.98 6.93
CA SER A 248 8.12 -7.25 7.27
C SER A 248 9.05 -6.12 6.79
N GLY A 249 8.71 -4.87 7.11
CA GLY A 249 9.42 -3.65 6.68
C GLY A 249 10.83 -3.46 7.26
N SER A 250 11.37 -4.42 8.03
CA SER A 250 12.71 -4.30 8.61
C SER A 250 13.84 -4.76 7.68
N GLU A 251 13.56 -5.55 6.64
CA GLU A 251 14.62 -6.10 5.77
C GLU A 251 14.84 -5.29 4.48
N LEU A 252 13.87 -4.49 4.04
CA LEU A 252 14.04 -3.65 2.85
C LEU A 252 15.06 -2.52 3.06
N SER A 253 15.32 -2.03 4.27
CA SER A 253 16.48 -1.14 4.47
C SER A 253 17.82 -1.90 4.56
N GLN A 254 17.81 -3.19 4.89
CA GLN A 254 19.04 -3.99 5.05
C GLN A 254 19.51 -4.64 3.75
N LEU A 255 18.59 -4.98 2.84
CA LEU A 255 18.94 -5.54 1.53
C LEU A 255 19.61 -4.51 0.59
N TYR A 256 19.35 -3.21 0.80
CA TYR A 256 19.87 -2.14 -0.06
C TYR A 256 20.94 -1.27 0.61
N GLY A 257 21.28 -1.56 1.87
CA GLY A 257 22.32 -0.84 2.62
C GLY A 257 23.76 -1.23 2.27
N ASP A 258 23.99 -2.31 1.51
CA ASP A 258 25.33 -2.91 1.36
C ASP A 258 25.81 -3.08 -0.11
N GLN A 259 25.15 -2.44 -1.08
CA GLN A 259 25.58 -2.49 -2.50
C GLN A 259 26.08 -1.16 -3.08
N SER A 260 26.67 -0.29 -2.25
CA SER A 260 27.45 0.83 -2.81
C SER A 260 28.92 0.43 -2.99
N GLN A 261 29.37 0.46 -4.25
CA GLN A 261 30.71 0.78 -4.76
C GLN A 261 31.33 -0.25 -5.72
N GLY A 262 30.65 -0.47 -6.84
CA GLY A 262 31.32 -0.75 -8.11
C GLY A 262 30.97 0.36 -9.10
N ARG A 263 31.94 1.15 -9.58
CA ARG A 263 31.77 2.01 -10.77
C ARG A 263 31.57 1.10 -11.99
N GLY A 264 30.36 0.56 -12.15
CA GLY A 264 29.88 -0.11 -13.36
C GLY A 264 29.21 0.90 -14.28
N ALA A 265 29.13 0.59 -15.57
CA ALA A 265 28.36 1.37 -16.53
C ALA A 265 26.94 1.62 -15.98
N VAL A 266 26.43 2.85 -16.09
CA VAL A 266 25.09 3.22 -15.64
C VAL A 266 24.08 2.46 -16.48
N SER A 267 23.63 1.31 -16.00
CA SER A 267 22.58 0.52 -16.64
C SER A 267 21.27 1.28 -16.48
N ARG A 268 20.74 1.80 -17.59
CA ARG A 268 19.39 2.40 -17.61
C ARG A 268 18.37 1.27 -17.61
N LYS A 269 17.42 1.33 -16.69
CA LYS A 269 16.34 0.37 -16.52
C LYS A 269 15.01 0.96 -16.93
N SER A 270 14.06 0.07 -17.19
CA SER A 270 12.65 0.42 -17.34
C SER A 270 11.87 -0.14 -16.16
N VAL A 271 10.92 0.62 -15.65
CA VAL A 271 10.10 0.24 -14.49
C VAL A 271 8.64 0.44 -14.81
N ALA A 272 7.80 -0.48 -14.37
CA ALA A 272 6.36 -0.43 -14.47
C ALA A 272 5.81 -0.04 -13.09
N LEU A 273 5.14 1.10 -13.03
CA LEU A 273 4.45 1.64 -11.86
C LEU A 273 2.99 1.23 -11.93
N LEU A 274 2.46 0.56 -10.90
CA LEU A 274 1.09 0.07 -10.86
C LEU A 274 0.18 1.03 -10.09
N PHE A 275 -1.05 1.21 -10.59
CA PHE A 275 -2.06 2.11 -10.05
C PHE A 275 -3.42 1.43 -9.93
N ASP A 276 -4.20 1.85 -8.94
CA ASP A 276 -5.63 1.57 -8.88
C ASP A 276 -6.34 2.45 -9.91
N GLU A 277 -6.80 1.84 -11.00
CA GLU A 277 -7.49 2.55 -12.08
C GLU A 277 -8.87 3.06 -11.66
N ASP A 278 -9.48 2.42 -10.65
CA ASP A 278 -10.81 2.80 -10.17
C ASP A 278 -10.78 4.10 -9.33
N GLU A 279 -9.59 4.52 -8.86
CA GLU A 279 -9.40 5.73 -8.05
C GLU A 279 -8.86 6.94 -8.85
N VAL A 280 -8.64 6.80 -10.16
CA VAL A 280 -8.03 7.86 -11.00
C VAL A 280 -8.96 8.36 -12.08
N LEU A 281 -8.87 9.65 -12.38
CA LEU A 281 -9.52 10.24 -13.55
C LEU A 281 -8.68 9.99 -14.81
N PRO A 282 -9.28 10.00 -16.01
CA PRO A 282 -8.52 9.95 -17.26
C PRO A 282 -7.38 10.97 -17.31
N GLY A 283 -6.20 10.53 -17.76
CA GLY A 283 -4.98 11.33 -17.82
C GLY A 283 -4.35 11.69 -16.47
N GLN A 284 -4.93 11.27 -15.33
CA GLN A 284 -4.38 11.58 -14.01
C GLN A 284 -3.06 10.86 -13.74
N ILE A 285 -2.95 9.59 -14.15
CA ILE A 285 -1.71 8.82 -14.01
C ILE A 285 -0.56 9.51 -14.75
N ASP A 286 -0.81 9.96 -15.98
CA ASP A 286 0.16 10.69 -16.79
C ASP A 286 0.69 11.92 -16.06
N ARG A 287 -0.25 12.69 -15.49
CA ARG A 287 0.01 13.91 -14.72
C ARG A 287 0.84 13.63 -13.48
N ASP A 288 0.44 12.64 -12.71
CA ASP A 288 1.10 12.31 -11.45
C ASP A 288 2.52 11.80 -11.71
N VAL A 289 2.70 10.89 -12.67
CA VAL A 289 4.02 10.33 -13.01
C VAL A 289 4.95 11.39 -13.60
N LEU A 290 4.52 12.18 -14.60
CA LEU A 290 5.36 13.22 -15.20
C LEU A 290 5.74 14.30 -14.18
N THR A 291 4.83 14.64 -13.26
CA THR A 291 5.12 15.57 -12.16
C THR A 291 6.22 15.00 -11.27
N GLN A 292 6.11 13.75 -10.81
CA GLN A 292 7.13 13.16 -9.93
C GLN A 292 8.46 12.93 -10.66
N VAL A 293 8.44 12.51 -11.93
CA VAL A 293 9.66 12.37 -12.74
C VAL A 293 10.38 13.72 -12.87
N SER A 294 9.65 14.80 -13.12
CA SER A 294 10.20 16.16 -13.19
C SER A 294 10.74 16.68 -11.84
N ARG A 295 10.35 16.07 -10.73
CA ARG A 295 10.85 16.41 -9.39
C ARG A 295 12.09 15.60 -9.01
N VAL A 296 12.05 14.30 -9.28
CA VAL A 296 13.06 13.32 -8.85
C VAL A 296 14.28 13.32 -9.75
N VAL A 297 14.07 13.34 -11.07
CA VAL A 297 15.18 13.24 -12.03
C VAL A 297 15.69 14.65 -12.34
N PRO A 298 16.98 14.96 -12.17
CA PRO A 298 17.52 16.27 -12.55
C PRO A 298 17.45 16.49 -14.07
N GLU A 299 17.14 17.72 -14.51
CA GLU A 299 16.98 18.07 -15.94
C GLU A 299 18.11 17.52 -16.83
N TYR A 300 19.37 17.72 -16.45
CA TYR A 300 20.52 17.28 -17.25
C TYR A 300 20.67 15.75 -17.39
N ARG A 301 19.84 14.96 -16.69
CA ARG A 301 19.78 13.49 -16.79
C ARG A 301 18.45 12.98 -17.37
N ARG A 302 17.51 13.87 -17.71
CA ARG A 302 16.22 13.48 -18.27
C ARG A 302 16.38 13.17 -19.76
N ASP A 303 16.21 11.89 -20.04
CA ASP A 303 16.16 11.26 -21.35
C ASP A 303 15.35 9.97 -21.11
N LEU A 304 14.04 10.16 -20.90
CA LEU A 304 13.14 9.18 -20.31
C LEU A 304 11.90 9.01 -21.19
N GLY A 305 11.57 7.77 -21.52
CA GLY A 305 10.30 7.42 -22.15
C GLY A 305 9.24 7.08 -21.12
N MET A 306 7.98 7.38 -21.42
CA MET A 306 6.85 7.02 -20.58
C MET A 306 5.65 6.61 -21.43
N ALA A 307 4.93 5.57 -20.99
CA ALA A 307 3.64 5.20 -21.55
C ALA A 307 2.69 4.71 -20.45
N VAL A 308 1.39 4.97 -20.61
CA VAL A 308 0.35 4.49 -19.69
C VAL A 308 -0.54 3.48 -20.41
N ALA A 309 -0.91 2.41 -19.72
CA ALA A 309 -1.85 1.41 -20.23
C ALA A 309 -2.71 0.84 -19.12
N SER A 310 -3.96 0.51 -19.43
CA SER A 310 -4.82 -0.28 -18.54
C SER A 310 -4.44 -1.76 -18.65
N LEU A 311 -4.24 -2.42 -17.51
CA LEU A 311 -3.92 -3.85 -17.45
C LEU A 311 -5.21 -4.67 -17.43
N LEU A 312 -5.59 -5.19 -18.59
CA LEU A 312 -6.68 -6.14 -18.69
C LEU A 312 -6.15 -7.56 -18.47
N PHE A 313 -6.29 -8.03 -17.22
CA PHE A 313 -6.11 -9.44 -16.90
C PHE A 313 -7.38 -10.21 -17.30
N ASP A 314 -7.52 -10.52 -18.59
CA ASP A 314 -8.61 -11.36 -19.07
C ASP A 314 -8.52 -12.75 -18.41
N GLY A 315 -9.38 -12.98 -17.41
CA GLY A 315 -9.47 -14.20 -16.60
C GLY A 315 -9.99 -15.42 -17.35
N ASN A 316 -9.64 -15.58 -18.63
CA ASN A 316 -9.96 -16.72 -19.48
C ASN A 316 -9.28 -18.01 -18.96
N GLY A 317 -9.72 -18.50 -17.81
CA GLY A 317 -9.28 -19.74 -17.17
C GLY A 317 -7.98 -19.68 -16.37
N VAL A 318 -7.24 -18.56 -16.39
CA VAL A 318 -5.99 -18.41 -15.64
C VAL A 318 -6.26 -17.81 -14.26
N ALA A 319 -5.68 -18.42 -13.21
CA ALA A 319 -5.82 -17.91 -11.86
C ALA A 319 -5.03 -16.60 -11.69
N ALA A 320 -5.60 -15.60 -11.01
CA ALA A 320 -4.91 -14.34 -10.69
C ALA A 320 -3.54 -14.55 -10.01
N ALA A 321 -3.39 -15.63 -9.24
CA ALA A 321 -2.12 -15.97 -8.61
C ALA A 321 -1.04 -16.42 -9.60
N ASP A 322 -1.44 -17.08 -10.69
CA ASP A 322 -0.53 -17.49 -11.74
C ASP A 322 -0.08 -16.28 -12.55
N LEU A 323 -1.00 -15.36 -12.83
CA LEU A 323 -0.69 -14.09 -13.48
C LEU A 323 0.31 -13.29 -12.63
N ALA A 324 0.06 -13.14 -11.33
CA ALA A 324 0.97 -12.45 -10.43
C ALA A 324 2.35 -13.12 -10.36
N ALA A 325 2.40 -14.45 -10.27
CA ALA A 325 3.67 -15.20 -10.25
C ALA A 325 4.45 -15.00 -11.55
N HIS A 326 3.83 -15.13 -12.72
CA HIS A 326 4.50 -14.97 -14.01
C HIS A 326 4.87 -13.52 -14.33
N PHE A 327 4.22 -12.55 -13.69
CA PHE A 327 4.54 -11.14 -13.82
C PHE A 327 5.73 -10.75 -12.94
N LEU A 328 5.87 -11.37 -11.76
CA LEU A 328 6.89 -10.97 -10.79
C LEU A 328 8.12 -11.89 -10.74
N ALA A 329 8.01 -13.16 -11.13
CA ALA A 329 9.07 -14.15 -10.96
C ALA A 329 9.99 -14.23 -12.18
N ARG A 330 11.30 -14.22 -11.93
CA ARG A 330 12.36 -14.36 -12.92
C ARG A 330 13.67 -14.73 -12.22
N GLU A 331 14.60 -15.35 -12.97
CA GLU A 331 16.01 -15.45 -12.59
C GLU A 331 16.90 -14.63 -13.55
N PRO A 332 17.77 -13.72 -13.04
CA PRO A 332 17.82 -13.23 -11.65
C PRO A 332 16.53 -12.48 -11.25
N ALA A 333 16.29 -12.37 -9.96
CA ALA A 333 15.07 -11.75 -9.42
C ALA A 333 14.91 -10.30 -9.89
N LEU A 334 13.68 -9.95 -10.31
CA LEU A 334 13.33 -8.58 -10.68
C LEU A 334 13.40 -7.65 -9.48
N TRP A 335 13.77 -6.39 -9.73
CA TRP A 335 13.61 -5.33 -8.76
C TRP A 335 12.13 -4.91 -8.65
N LYS A 336 11.51 -5.03 -7.47
CA LYS A 336 10.05 -4.87 -7.29
C LYS A 336 9.67 -4.55 -5.84
N SER A 337 8.53 -3.88 -5.65
CA SER A 337 7.93 -3.66 -4.32
C SER A 337 6.84 -4.68 -3.98
N LEU A 338 6.25 -5.34 -4.98
CA LEU A 338 5.10 -6.22 -4.81
C LEU A 338 5.49 -7.69 -4.66
N THR A 339 4.68 -8.42 -3.90
CA THR A 339 4.76 -9.88 -3.74
C THR A 339 3.68 -10.57 -4.56
N VAL A 340 3.85 -11.87 -4.86
CA VAL A 340 2.85 -12.64 -5.62
C VAL A 340 1.49 -12.60 -4.95
N PRO A 341 1.35 -12.82 -3.63
CA PRO A 341 0.05 -12.72 -2.97
C PRO A 341 -0.54 -11.30 -3.00
N SER A 342 0.29 -10.26 -2.81
CA SER A 342 -0.18 -8.86 -2.86
C SER A 342 -0.75 -8.53 -4.24
N LEU A 343 0.00 -8.78 -5.31
CA LEU A 343 -0.47 -8.55 -6.67
C LEU A 343 -1.67 -9.45 -7.03
N THR A 344 -1.72 -10.69 -6.53
CA THR A 344 -2.90 -11.57 -6.69
C THR A 344 -4.16 -10.94 -6.14
N THR A 345 -4.06 -10.29 -4.98
CA THR A 345 -5.20 -9.67 -4.34
C THR A 345 -5.60 -8.38 -5.06
N LEU A 346 -4.63 -7.57 -5.47
CA LEU A 346 -4.87 -6.37 -6.30
C LEU A 346 -5.60 -6.71 -7.60
N ILE A 347 -5.14 -7.72 -8.35
CA ILE A 347 -5.79 -8.21 -9.59
C ILE A 347 -7.26 -8.61 -9.35
N ARG A 348 -7.62 -9.02 -8.13
CA ARG A 348 -8.99 -9.43 -7.78
C ARG A 348 -9.86 -8.29 -7.25
N SER A 349 -9.25 -7.23 -6.71
CA SER A 349 -9.96 -6.19 -5.96
C SER A 349 -10.26 -4.95 -6.79
N CYS A 350 -9.40 -4.59 -7.73
CA CYS A 350 -9.52 -3.38 -8.53
C CYS A 350 -9.05 -3.58 -9.97
N ASN A 351 -9.42 -2.65 -10.84
CA ASN A 351 -8.82 -2.52 -12.15
C ASN A 351 -7.42 -1.91 -12.00
N LEU A 352 -6.44 -2.48 -12.69
CA LEU A 352 -5.05 -2.04 -12.59
C LEU A 352 -4.66 -1.26 -13.83
N ALA A 353 -4.02 -0.12 -13.62
CA ALA A 353 -3.32 0.60 -14.67
C ALA A 353 -1.81 0.55 -14.42
N VAL A 354 -1.04 0.68 -15.50
CA VAL A 354 0.42 0.69 -15.45
C VAL A 354 0.98 1.89 -16.18
N ALA A 355 1.94 2.57 -15.56
CA ALA A 355 2.81 3.53 -16.24
C ALA A 355 4.21 2.93 -16.36
N THR A 356 4.67 2.71 -17.58
CA THR A 356 6.05 2.29 -17.84
C THR A 356 6.92 3.52 -17.99
N VAL A 357 8.02 3.61 -17.23
CA VAL A 357 9.02 4.67 -17.36
C VAL A 357 10.36 4.03 -17.72
N SER A 358 10.93 4.44 -18.84
CA SER A 358 12.21 3.96 -19.37
C SER A 358 13.34 4.97 -19.13
N GLY A 359 14.58 4.51 -19.12
CA GLY A 359 15.76 5.39 -19.06
C GLY A 359 16.25 5.76 -17.64
N LEU A 360 15.65 5.20 -16.59
CA LEU A 360 15.99 5.51 -15.20
C LEU A 360 17.22 4.74 -14.71
N SER A 361 18.04 5.35 -13.84
CA SER A 361 18.99 4.58 -13.00
C SER A 361 18.26 3.91 -11.83
N GLU A 362 18.88 2.90 -11.20
CA GLU A 362 18.31 2.23 -10.02
C GLU A 362 18.01 3.20 -8.88
N GLU A 363 18.94 4.13 -8.59
CA GLU A 363 18.74 5.19 -7.58
C GLU A 363 17.52 6.07 -7.92
N GLN A 364 17.40 6.52 -9.18
CA GLN A 364 16.29 7.37 -9.61
C GLN A 364 14.95 6.64 -9.55
N ALA A 365 14.94 5.35 -9.87
CA ALA A 365 13.73 4.56 -9.77
C ALA A 365 13.31 4.37 -8.31
N ALA A 366 14.26 4.20 -7.38
CA ALA A 366 13.98 4.12 -5.95
C ALA A 366 13.43 5.45 -5.42
N ASP A 367 14.06 6.57 -5.79
CA ASP A 367 13.58 7.90 -5.42
C ASP A 367 12.19 8.18 -6.01
N LEU A 368 11.92 7.72 -7.22
CA LEU A 368 10.60 7.83 -7.86
C LEU A 368 9.56 7.01 -7.12
N HIS A 369 9.88 5.77 -6.70
CA HIS A 369 8.99 4.95 -5.90
C HIS A 369 8.58 5.66 -4.59
N GLU A 370 9.55 6.24 -3.87
CA GLU A 370 9.29 6.95 -2.62
C GLU A 370 8.44 8.20 -2.86
N ALA A 371 8.77 9.00 -3.89
CA ALA A 371 8.00 10.20 -4.23
C ALA A 371 6.56 9.87 -4.65
N MET A 372 6.35 8.79 -5.42
CA MET A 372 5.02 8.31 -5.81
C MET A 372 4.22 7.84 -4.59
N ARG A 373 4.85 7.06 -3.69
CA ARG A 373 4.21 6.56 -2.46
C ARG A 373 3.75 7.70 -1.54
N GLU A 374 4.50 8.79 -1.48
CA GLU A 374 4.14 9.95 -0.65
C GLU A 374 3.07 10.85 -1.29
N ALA A 375 3.11 11.02 -2.61
CA ALA A 375 2.32 12.05 -3.29
C ALA A 375 1.04 11.52 -3.97
N VAL A 376 0.96 10.23 -4.28
CA VAL A 376 -0.09 9.67 -5.15
C VAL A 376 -0.82 8.55 -4.43
N SER A 377 -2.08 8.80 -4.03
CA SER A 377 -2.87 7.85 -3.26
C SER A 377 -3.22 6.57 -4.01
N SER A 378 -3.40 6.65 -5.33
CA SER A 378 -3.73 5.51 -6.19
C SER A 378 -2.52 4.65 -6.55
N TYR A 379 -1.32 5.01 -6.11
CA TYR A 379 -0.09 4.27 -6.42
C TYR A 379 0.02 3.00 -5.58
N LEU A 380 0.20 1.85 -6.25
CA LEU A 380 0.19 0.53 -5.62
C LEU A 380 1.58 -0.10 -5.48
N GLY A 381 2.53 0.25 -6.35
CA GLY A 381 3.89 -0.31 -6.31
C GLY A 381 4.59 -0.30 -7.65
N TYR A 382 5.74 -0.98 -7.75
CA TYR A 382 6.50 -1.10 -8.98
C TYR A 382 7.08 -2.50 -9.23
N VAL A 383 7.44 -2.75 -10.49
CA VAL A 383 8.25 -3.88 -10.95
C VAL A 383 9.21 -3.44 -12.06
N GLU A 384 10.41 -3.99 -12.09
CA GLU A 384 11.35 -3.86 -13.20
C GLU A 384 10.79 -4.52 -14.47
N VAL A 385 10.86 -3.80 -15.58
CA VAL A 385 10.38 -4.29 -16.87
C VAL A 385 11.45 -5.13 -17.54
N ASP A 386 11.21 -6.43 -17.59
CA ASP A 386 11.93 -7.35 -18.48
C ASP A 386 11.07 -7.76 -19.68
N ARG A 387 11.46 -7.35 -20.90
CA ARG A 387 10.78 -7.71 -22.15
C ARG A 387 10.96 -9.16 -22.57
N ASN A 388 11.84 -9.92 -21.91
CA ASN A 388 11.93 -11.36 -22.12
C ASN A 388 10.84 -12.15 -21.37
N LEU A 389 10.11 -11.50 -20.47
CA LEU A 389 8.97 -12.11 -19.80
C LEU A 389 7.71 -11.99 -20.67
N PRO A 390 7.04 -13.10 -21.01
CA PRO A 390 5.89 -13.07 -21.91
C PRO A 390 4.75 -12.14 -21.44
N LEU A 391 4.51 -12.06 -20.12
CA LEU A 391 3.48 -11.16 -19.60
C LEU A 391 3.87 -9.69 -19.72
N HIS A 392 5.15 -9.34 -19.53
CA HIS A 392 5.60 -7.97 -19.73
C HIS A 392 5.56 -7.56 -21.20
N GLU A 393 5.96 -8.45 -22.10
CA GLU A 393 5.89 -8.20 -23.54
C GLU A 393 4.45 -7.96 -24.00
N ARG A 394 3.49 -8.71 -23.42
CA ARG A 394 2.08 -8.65 -23.80
C ARG A 394 1.32 -7.51 -23.14
N LEU A 395 1.57 -7.23 -21.86
CA LEU A 395 0.75 -6.31 -21.07
C LEU A 395 1.32 -4.89 -20.96
N LEU A 396 2.64 -4.72 -21.12
CA LEU A 396 3.27 -3.41 -20.99
C LEU A 396 3.46 -2.78 -22.37
N SER A 397 3.13 -1.49 -22.52
CA SER A 397 3.25 -0.74 -23.76
C SER A 397 4.63 -0.94 -24.40
N LYS A 398 4.68 -1.29 -25.69
CA LYS A 398 5.94 -1.48 -26.43
C LYS A 398 6.63 -0.17 -26.81
N HIS A 399 5.84 0.90 -26.85
CA HIS A 399 6.23 2.22 -27.30
C HIS A 399 5.95 3.24 -26.21
N ASP A 400 6.76 4.28 -26.19
CA ASP A 400 6.58 5.42 -25.31
C ASP A 400 5.54 6.37 -25.91
N GLU A 401 4.67 6.92 -25.07
CA GLU A 401 3.70 7.96 -25.46
C GLU A 401 4.25 9.37 -25.20
N TYR A 402 5.18 9.46 -24.25
CA TYR A 402 5.84 10.70 -23.85
C TYR A 402 7.34 10.47 -23.77
N HIS A 403 8.10 11.49 -24.15
CA HIS A 403 9.53 11.50 -24.03
C HIS A 403 9.98 12.79 -23.33
N VAL A 404 10.66 12.65 -22.19
CA VAL A 404 11.12 13.76 -21.36
C VAL A 404 12.61 13.97 -21.59
N VAL A 405 12.97 15.06 -22.26
CA VAL A 405 14.35 15.40 -22.62
C VAL A 405 14.72 16.74 -21.99
N GLY A 406 15.59 16.73 -20.97
CA GLY A 406 15.94 17.97 -20.29
C GLY A 406 14.74 18.63 -19.61
N ALA A 407 14.40 19.85 -20.02
CA ALA A 407 13.22 20.57 -19.55
C ALA A 407 12.04 20.50 -20.54
N GLU A 408 12.12 19.64 -21.56
CA GLU A 408 11.15 19.52 -22.64
C GLU A 408 10.32 18.24 -22.49
N LEU A 409 9.04 18.33 -22.81
CA LEU A 409 8.16 17.18 -22.96
C LEU A 409 7.83 17.03 -24.45
N ARG A 410 8.02 15.82 -24.97
CA ARG A 410 7.66 15.46 -26.33
C ARG A 410 6.56 14.41 -26.30
N LEU A 411 5.44 14.69 -26.95
CA LEU A 411 4.39 13.69 -27.12
C LEU A 411 4.74 12.88 -28.36
N VAL A 412 4.86 11.57 -28.22
CA VAL A 412 5.26 10.69 -29.31
C VAL A 412 4.07 10.44 -30.22
N TYR A 413 4.30 10.65 -31.51
CA TYR A 413 3.30 10.49 -32.54
C TYR A 413 2.97 9.02 -32.78
N SER A 414 1.70 8.65 -32.57
CA SER A 414 1.14 7.36 -33.01
C SER A 414 0.19 7.58 -34.18
N ALA A 415 0.49 6.94 -35.31
CA ALA A 415 -0.37 7.01 -36.50
C ALA A 415 -1.72 6.32 -36.26
N ALA A 416 -1.73 5.26 -35.45
CA ALA A 416 -2.95 4.55 -35.08
C ALA A 416 -3.85 5.42 -34.19
N ARG A 417 -3.26 6.08 -33.18
CA ARG A 417 -4.00 6.97 -32.27
C ARG A 417 -4.57 8.18 -33.01
N ARG A 418 -3.78 8.82 -33.87
CA ARG A 418 -4.27 9.94 -34.70
C ARG A 418 -5.44 9.53 -35.59
N ALA A 419 -5.38 8.37 -36.24
CA ALA A 419 -6.48 7.91 -37.09
C ALA A 419 -7.78 7.69 -36.28
N LEU A 420 -7.66 7.23 -35.03
CA LEU A 420 -8.78 7.08 -34.12
C LEU A 420 -9.33 8.44 -33.65
N ASP A 421 -8.44 9.33 -33.23
CA ASP A 421 -8.77 10.67 -32.74
C ASP A 421 -9.42 11.51 -33.86
N GLU A 422 -8.89 11.45 -35.09
CA GLU A 422 -9.48 12.08 -36.27
C GLU A 422 -10.85 11.48 -36.62
N ALA A 423 -11.02 10.16 -36.50
CA ALA A 423 -12.32 9.50 -36.73
C ALA A 423 -13.36 9.89 -35.67
N ASN A 424 -12.92 10.15 -34.44
CA ASN A 424 -13.75 10.60 -33.33
C ASN A 424 -13.95 12.13 -33.30
N GLY A 425 -13.25 12.87 -34.16
CA GLY A 425 -13.30 14.33 -34.23
C GLY A 425 -12.64 15.03 -33.04
N GLU A 426 -11.66 14.38 -32.40
CA GLU A 426 -10.92 14.93 -31.27
C GLU A 426 -9.90 15.99 -31.73
N ASP A 427 -9.67 16.98 -30.86
CA ASP A 427 -8.71 18.04 -31.11
C ASP A 427 -7.29 17.55 -30.79
N LEU A 428 -6.48 17.35 -31.84
CA LEU A 428 -5.10 16.87 -31.75
C LEU A 428 -4.16 17.84 -31.03
N GLU A 429 -4.50 19.13 -30.90
CA GLU A 429 -3.68 20.09 -30.15
C GLU A 429 -4.07 20.18 -28.67
N ALA A 430 -5.27 19.72 -28.29
CA ALA A 430 -5.75 19.80 -26.92
C ALA A 430 -4.81 19.13 -25.89
N PRO A 431 -4.21 17.96 -26.16
CA PRO A 431 -3.23 17.36 -25.25
C PRO A 431 -1.97 18.22 -25.06
N LEU A 432 -1.46 18.83 -26.13
CA LEU A 432 -0.29 19.72 -26.04
C LEU A 432 -0.61 20.97 -25.22
N ASP A 433 -1.75 21.58 -25.47
CA ASP A 433 -2.17 22.81 -24.80
C ASP A 433 -2.43 22.59 -23.30
N GLU A 434 -2.96 21.41 -22.92
CA GLU A 434 -3.06 21.04 -21.50
C GLU A 434 -1.68 21.08 -20.82
N TRP A 435 -0.67 20.43 -21.41
CA TRP A 435 0.67 20.37 -20.85
C TRP A 435 1.37 21.73 -20.84
N ARG A 436 1.19 22.55 -21.87
CA ARG A 436 1.72 23.93 -21.92
C ARG A 436 1.13 24.80 -20.81
N GLN A 437 -0.17 24.69 -20.56
CA GLN A 437 -0.84 25.47 -19.51
C GLN A 437 -0.37 25.12 -18.09
N ARG A 438 0.06 23.87 -17.88
CA ARG A 438 0.57 23.43 -16.58
C ARG A 438 1.94 24.03 -16.23
N GLY A 439 2.74 24.40 -17.23
CA GLY A 439 4.04 25.05 -17.01
C GLY A 439 5.09 24.16 -16.31
N LEU A 440 4.90 22.84 -16.29
CA LEU A 440 5.86 21.87 -15.73
C LEU A 440 7.11 21.72 -16.60
N PHE A 441 6.94 21.89 -17.92
CA PHE A 441 8.00 21.81 -18.91
C PHE A 441 8.17 23.15 -19.61
N ARG A 442 9.41 23.46 -20.01
CA ARG A 442 9.74 24.69 -20.72
C ARG A 442 9.16 24.71 -22.13
N CYS A 443 9.15 23.55 -22.79
CA CYS A 443 8.57 23.37 -24.12
C CYS A 443 7.78 22.06 -24.18
N VAL A 444 6.71 22.05 -24.97
CA VAL A 444 5.88 20.86 -25.24
C VAL A 444 5.58 20.79 -26.73
N GLU A 445 6.07 19.72 -27.37
CA GLU A 445 6.03 19.52 -28.82
C GLU A 445 5.67 18.07 -29.18
N TRP A 446 5.28 17.86 -30.44
CA TRP A 446 5.15 16.51 -31.01
C TRP A 446 6.52 15.98 -31.45
N GLU A 447 6.79 14.71 -31.21
CA GLU A 447 7.95 13.98 -31.73
C GLU A 447 7.45 12.84 -32.64
N GLU A 448 7.89 12.82 -33.89
CA GLU A 448 7.56 11.72 -34.82
C GLU A 448 8.58 10.58 -34.67
N ASP A 449 8.15 9.46 -34.09
CA ASP A 449 8.88 8.20 -34.22
C ASP A 449 8.51 7.55 -35.57
N LEU A 450 9.43 7.69 -36.53
CA LEU A 450 9.26 7.16 -37.88
C LEU A 450 9.20 5.63 -37.93
N GLU A 451 9.90 4.93 -37.04
CA GLU A 451 9.94 3.47 -37.01
C GLU A 451 8.64 2.92 -36.42
N GLN A 452 8.18 3.48 -35.31
CA GLN A 452 6.87 3.16 -34.71
C GLN A 452 5.73 3.50 -35.68
N SER A 453 5.75 4.68 -36.29
CA SER A 453 4.72 5.10 -37.25
C SER A 453 4.61 4.17 -38.45
N ALA A 454 5.75 3.63 -38.94
CA ALA A 454 5.76 2.67 -40.03
C ALA A 454 5.22 1.30 -39.61
N ALA A 455 5.56 0.84 -38.40
CA ALA A 455 5.07 -0.42 -37.85
C ALA A 455 3.55 -0.38 -37.61
N GLU A 456 3.04 0.68 -36.98
CA GLU A 456 1.62 0.87 -36.69
C GLU A 456 0.78 1.01 -37.97
N ARG A 457 1.25 1.75 -38.98
CA ARG A 457 0.56 1.82 -40.28
C ARG A 457 0.44 0.46 -40.93
N LYS A 458 1.49 -0.38 -40.82
CA LYS A 458 1.47 -1.74 -41.37
C LYS A 458 0.48 -2.63 -40.62
N GLU A 459 0.44 -2.55 -39.29
CA GLU A 459 -0.51 -3.30 -38.46
C GLU A 459 -1.95 -2.86 -38.71
N ALA A 460 -2.22 -1.56 -38.74
CA ALA A 460 -3.54 -1.01 -39.06
C ALA A 460 -4.00 -1.41 -40.46
N SER A 461 -3.11 -1.41 -41.46
CA SER A 461 -3.42 -1.88 -42.81
C SER A 461 -3.80 -3.36 -42.83
N MET A 462 -3.08 -4.21 -42.08
CA MET A 462 -3.40 -5.65 -41.97
C MET A 462 -4.75 -5.89 -41.29
N ILE A 463 -5.08 -5.13 -40.24
CA ILE A 463 -6.37 -5.23 -39.54
C ILE A 463 -7.53 -4.77 -40.44
N MET A 464 -7.37 -3.66 -41.16
CA MET A 464 -8.38 -3.16 -42.09
C MET A 464 -8.61 -4.13 -43.26
N GLU A 465 -7.55 -4.72 -43.82
CA GLU A 465 -7.67 -5.77 -44.85
C GLU A 465 -8.39 -7.01 -44.31
N ALA A 466 -8.05 -7.47 -43.10
CA ALA A 466 -8.71 -8.61 -42.48
C ALA A 466 -10.21 -8.35 -42.23
N TRP A 467 -10.56 -7.13 -41.79
CA TRP A 467 -11.95 -6.73 -41.57
C TRP A 467 -12.75 -6.60 -42.88
N MET A 468 -12.16 -6.00 -43.93
CA MET A 468 -12.82 -5.90 -45.24
C MET A 468 -13.03 -7.27 -45.91
N ASN A 469 -12.08 -8.20 -45.72
CA ASN A 469 -12.21 -9.56 -46.21
C ASN A 469 -13.31 -10.34 -45.45
N ALA A 470 -13.44 -10.14 -44.14
CA ALA A 470 -14.48 -10.75 -43.32
C ALA A 470 -15.90 -10.22 -43.59
N GLN A 471 -16.04 -9.05 -44.23
CA GLN A 471 -17.33 -8.53 -44.70
C GLN A 471 -17.69 -8.95 -46.13
N SER A 472 -16.73 -9.53 -46.86
CA SER A 472 -16.89 -9.98 -48.24
C SER A 472 -17.19 -11.48 -48.37
N GLU A 473 -17.10 -12.23 -47.27
CA GLU A 473 -17.65 -13.58 -47.08
C GLU A 473 -19.06 -13.52 -46.48
#